data_AF-A0A923TGC1-F1
#
_entry.id   AF-A0A923TGC1-F1
#
_cell.length_a   1.000
_cell.length_b   1.000
_cell.length_c   1.000
_cell.angle_alpha   90.00
_cell.angle_beta   90.00
_cell.angle_gamma   90.00
#
_symmetry.space_group_name_H-M   'P 1'
#
loop_
_entity.id
_entity.type
_entity.pdbx_description
1 polymer ?
#
loop_
_entity_poly.entity_id
_entity_poly.type
_entity_poly.pdbx_seq_one_letter_code
_entity_poly.pdbx_strand_id
1 'polypeptide(L)'
;MVQNNSDLRRPIGIYILALLFILAPIGNIFISFAGSGVEGWYRPEVFSDLSAAIPFADWLWLAGIFIAGLSLLLRHKSAWVAGVFTLLVVLIMNTFRAFNVDENTLNPEFVRMQILISILVTFSVLIIAFYARYPYLDRRQQWIFPTAHRYDFPTSITVHIDGDVVGVTESISSAGVRIRMPKVVDALKHAKDLHVTFNEMDNFEKIKTEIVEFNGTTLRLRFKQFGWGRRGLLEAWLRSKKSATPHSVLA
;
A
#
# COMPACT_ATOMS: atom_id res chain seq x y z
N MET A 1 10.93 -26.03 -5.56
CA MET A 1 10.77 -24.75 -6.28
C MET A 1 11.17 -23.63 -5.34
N VAL A 2 12.36 -23.06 -5.54
CA VAL A 2 12.83 -21.90 -4.78
C VAL A 2 11.96 -20.73 -5.20
N GLN A 3 11.05 -20.29 -4.32
CA GLN A 3 10.48 -18.95 -4.44
C GLN A 3 11.66 -18.00 -4.25
N ASN A 4 12.22 -17.52 -5.37
CA ASN A 4 13.02 -16.31 -5.33
C ASN A 4 12.13 -15.27 -4.64
N ASN A 5 12.53 -14.87 -3.44
CA ASN A 5 12.03 -13.69 -2.75
C ASN A 5 12.33 -12.51 -3.67
N SER A 6 11.45 -12.31 -4.65
CA SER A 6 11.33 -11.07 -5.35
C SER A 6 10.92 -10.09 -4.28
N ASP A 7 11.91 -9.37 -3.75
CA ASP A 7 11.67 -8.15 -2.99
C ASP A 7 10.62 -7.37 -3.77
N LEU A 8 9.40 -7.34 -3.25
CA LEU A 8 8.25 -6.70 -3.84
C LEU A 8 8.62 -5.22 -4.00
N ARG A 9 9.14 -4.85 -5.18
CA ARG A 9 9.59 -3.49 -5.47
C ARG A 9 8.45 -2.55 -5.15
N ARG A 10 8.71 -1.56 -4.30
CA ARG A 10 7.70 -0.58 -3.88
C ARG A 10 7.09 0.06 -5.14
N PRO A 11 5.76 0.25 -5.21
CA PRO A 11 5.09 0.93 -6.32
C PRO A 11 5.35 2.45 -6.28
N ILE A 12 6.61 2.88 -6.26
CA ILE A 12 6.94 4.32 -6.17
C ILE A 12 6.24 5.09 -7.29
N GLY A 13 6.20 4.53 -8.50
CA GLY A 13 5.49 5.13 -9.63
C GLY A 13 3.99 5.33 -9.38
N ILE A 14 3.29 4.36 -8.78
CA ILE A 14 1.85 4.51 -8.46
C ILE A 14 1.65 5.57 -7.39
N TYR A 15 2.55 5.70 -6.40
CA TYR A 15 2.43 6.75 -5.39
C TYR A 15 2.58 8.15 -5.97
N ILE A 16 3.60 8.35 -6.80
CA ILE A 16 3.81 9.63 -7.49
C ILE A 16 2.58 9.95 -8.34
N LEU A 17 2.10 8.97 -9.10
CA LEU A 17 0.92 9.13 -9.95
C LEU A 17 -0.35 9.45 -9.15
N ALA A 18 -0.58 8.75 -8.04
CA ALA A 18 -1.73 9.01 -7.18
C ALA A 18 -1.69 10.41 -6.53
N LEU A 19 -0.50 10.85 -6.09
CA LEU A 19 -0.30 12.22 -5.59
C LEU A 19 -0.53 13.27 -6.69
N LEU A 20 -0.05 13.00 -7.90
CA LEU A 20 -0.32 13.88 -9.05
C LEU A 20 -1.82 13.98 -9.33
N PHE A 21 -2.58 12.88 -9.23
CA PHE A 21 -4.04 12.91 -9.39
C PHE A 21 -4.75 13.66 -8.26
N ILE A 22 -4.23 13.60 -7.03
CA ILE A 22 -4.77 14.37 -5.91
C ILE A 22 -4.55 15.88 -6.12
N LEU A 23 -3.41 16.26 -6.71
CA LEU A 23 -3.04 17.66 -6.96
C LEU A 23 -3.58 18.18 -8.31
N ALA A 24 -3.88 17.30 -9.26
CA ALA A 24 -4.33 17.65 -10.60
C ALA A 24 -5.58 18.56 -10.62
N PRO A 25 -6.58 18.41 -9.74
CA PRO A 25 -7.73 19.32 -9.72
C PRO A 25 -7.31 20.77 -9.48
N ILE A 26 -6.43 20.98 -8.51
CA ILE A 26 -5.91 22.30 -8.17
C ILE A 26 -5.08 22.82 -9.35
N GLY A 27 -4.14 22.01 -9.85
CA GLY A 27 -3.31 22.37 -11.00
C GLY A 27 -4.13 22.75 -12.25
N ASN A 28 -5.22 22.03 -12.52
CA ASN A 28 -6.11 22.32 -13.64
C ASN A 28 -6.78 23.69 -13.49
N ILE A 29 -7.28 24.03 -12.30
CA ILE A 29 -7.85 25.37 -12.03
C ILE A 29 -6.80 26.46 -12.29
N PHE A 30 -5.61 26.31 -11.74
CA PHE A 30 -4.52 27.27 -11.91
C PHE A 30 -4.11 27.46 -13.38
N ILE A 31 -3.94 26.35 -14.12
CA ILE A 31 -3.57 26.40 -15.55
C ILE A 31 -4.69 27.03 -16.37
N SER A 32 -5.95 26.70 -16.10
CA SER A 32 -7.10 27.26 -16.83
C SER A 32 -7.26 28.76 -16.55
N PHE A 33 -7.06 29.23 -15.32
CA PHE A 33 -7.09 30.66 -15.00
C PHE A 33 -5.92 31.41 -15.63
N ALA A 34 -4.70 30.85 -15.57
CA ALA A 34 -3.55 31.44 -16.24
C ALA A 34 -3.71 31.50 -17.76
N GLY A 35 -4.34 30.48 -18.36
CA GLY A 35 -4.61 30.41 -19.80
C GLY A 35 -5.81 31.25 -20.27
N SER A 36 -6.63 31.76 -19.35
CA SER A 36 -7.82 32.55 -19.68
C SER A 36 -7.51 33.94 -20.25
N GLY A 37 -6.30 34.46 -20.02
CA GLY A 37 -5.90 35.81 -20.41
C GLY A 37 -6.39 36.92 -19.47
N VAL A 38 -7.04 36.58 -18.35
CA VAL A 38 -7.48 37.55 -17.34
C VAL A 38 -6.28 38.06 -16.53
N GLU A 39 -6.02 39.36 -16.59
CA GLU A 39 -4.95 39.98 -15.81
C GLU A 39 -5.24 39.91 -14.30
N GLY A 40 -4.21 39.61 -13.51
CA GLY A 40 -4.34 39.56 -12.05
C GLY A 40 -5.20 38.41 -11.53
N TRP A 41 -5.40 37.34 -12.31
CA TRP A 41 -6.17 36.14 -11.93
C TRP A 41 -5.78 35.51 -10.58
N TYR A 42 -4.55 35.75 -10.11
CA TYR A 42 -4.03 35.27 -8.82
C TYR A 42 -4.48 36.12 -7.62
N ARG A 43 -5.11 37.28 -7.84
CA ARG A 43 -5.66 38.12 -6.77
C ARG A 43 -6.88 37.42 -6.16
N PRO A 44 -7.04 37.39 -4.83
CA PRO A 44 -8.12 36.62 -4.19
C PRO A 44 -9.53 36.93 -4.68
N GLU A 45 -9.82 38.21 -4.93
CA GLU A 45 -11.12 38.67 -5.44
C GLU A 45 -11.42 38.09 -6.83
N VAL A 46 -10.49 38.29 -7.78
CA VAL A 46 -10.61 37.77 -9.15
C VAL A 46 -10.62 36.24 -9.18
N PHE A 47 -9.79 35.61 -8.36
CA PHE A 47 -9.73 34.14 -8.25
C PHE A 47 -11.07 33.56 -7.77
N SER A 48 -11.70 34.20 -6.78
CA SER A 48 -13.01 33.79 -6.26
C SER A 48 -14.09 33.89 -7.34
N ASP A 49 -14.11 35.01 -8.08
CA ASP A 49 -15.07 35.22 -9.16
C ASP A 49 -14.89 34.20 -10.29
N LEU A 50 -13.65 33.94 -10.71
CA LEU A 50 -13.33 32.90 -11.70
C LEU A 50 -13.71 31.50 -11.21
N SER A 51 -13.51 31.20 -9.92
CA SER A 51 -13.89 29.91 -9.33
C SER A 51 -15.40 29.71 -9.28
N ALA A 52 -16.15 30.77 -9.01
CA ALA A 52 -17.61 30.76 -9.02
C ALA A 52 -18.18 30.58 -10.44
N ALA A 53 -17.44 30.99 -11.46
CA ALA A 53 -17.82 30.82 -12.87
C ALA A 53 -17.61 29.37 -13.39
N ILE A 54 -16.92 28.50 -12.65
CA ILE A 54 -16.69 27.11 -13.06
C ILE A 54 -18.03 26.34 -13.00
N PRO A 55 -18.49 25.73 -14.12
CA PRO A 55 -19.70 24.94 -14.13
C PRO A 55 -19.67 23.78 -13.13
N PHE A 56 -20.82 23.45 -12.54
CA PHE A 56 -20.92 22.35 -11.58
C PHE A 56 -20.42 21.00 -12.15
N ALA A 57 -20.64 20.74 -13.44
CA ALA A 57 -20.14 19.54 -14.11
C ALA A 57 -18.60 19.45 -14.07
N ASP A 58 -17.89 20.58 -14.17
CA ASP A 58 -16.44 20.64 -14.07
C ASP A 58 -15.96 20.37 -12.63
N TRP A 59 -16.69 20.86 -11.63
CA TRP A 59 -16.44 20.50 -10.24
C TRP A 59 -16.59 19.00 -9.97
N LEU A 60 -17.63 18.36 -10.53
CA LEU A 60 -17.80 16.91 -10.43
C LEU A 60 -16.66 16.15 -11.12
N TRP A 61 -16.21 16.62 -12.29
CA TRP A 61 -15.08 16.06 -13.00
C TRP A 61 -13.78 16.17 -12.20
N LEU A 62 -13.49 17.35 -11.65
CA LEU A 62 -12.34 17.61 -10.76
C LEU A 62 -12.39 16.71 -9.51
N ALA A 63 -13.56 16.57 -8.89
CA ALA A 63 -13.77 15.68 -7.76
C ALA A 63 -13.53 14.21 -8.14
N GLY A 64 -13.96 13.78 -9.32
CA GLY A 64 -13.67 12.46 -9.87
C GLY A 64 -12.17 12.18 -9.96
N ILE A 65 -11.39 13.12 -10.50
CA ILE A 65 -9.92 13.00 -10.57
C ILE A 65 -9.31 12.87 -9.17
N PHE A 66 -9.76 13.68 -8.21
CA PHE A 66 -9.32 13.61 -6.81
C PHE A 66 -9.63 12.24 -6.18
N ILE A 67 -10.86 11.76 -6.35
CA ILE A 67 -11.31 10.45 -5.83
C ILE A 67 -10.51 9.32 -6.48
N ALA A 68 -10.21 9.40 -7.77
CA ALA A 68 -9.34 8.43 -8.43
C ALA A 68 -7.94 8.41 -7.80
N GLY A 69 -7.35 9.58 -7.53
CA GLY A 69 -6.07 9.69 -6.82
C GLY A 69 -6.11 9.04 -5.42
N LEU A 70 -7.11 9.37 -4.59
CA LEU A 70 -7.30 8.74 -3.28
C LEU A 70 -7.54 7.23 -3.38
N SER A 71 -8.28 6.79 -4.39
CA SER A 71 -8.58 5.37 -4.61
C SER A 71 -7.34 4.57 -5.01
N LEU A 72 -6.46 5.16 -5.81
CA LEU A 72 -5.15 4.57 -6.18
C LEU A 72 -4.19 4.51 -5.00
N LEU A 73 -4.34 5.41 -4.02
CA LEU A 73 -3.62 5.34 -2.77
C LEU A 73 -4.08 4.10 -1.95
N LEU A 74 -5.38 3.91 -1.77
CA LEU A 74 -5.92 2.87 -0.90
C LEU A 74 -5.61 1.43 -1.37
N ARG A 75 -5.02 0.63 -0.46
CA ARG A 75 -4.63 -0.78 -0.70
C ARG A 75 -5.78 -1.76 -0.54
N HIS A 76 -6.90 -1.47 -1.18
CA HIS A 76 -8.06 -2.35 -1.14
C HIS A 76 -8.54 -2.64 -2.55
N LYS A 77 -8.95 -3.89 -2.80
CA LYS A 77 -9.45 -4.31 -4.12
C LYS A 77 -10.63 -3.44 -4.57
N SER A 78 -11.54 -3.10 -3.64
CA SER A 78 -12.68 -2.22 -3.98
C SER A 78 -12.24 -0.79 -4.28
N ALA A 79 -11.25 -0.25 -3.55
CA ALA A 79 -10.72 1.08 -3.84
C ALA A 79 -10.05 1.12 -5.20
N TRP A 80 -9.24 0.12 -5.55
CA TRP A 80 -8.67 0.01 -6.89
C TRP A 80 -9.75 -0.06 -7.97
N VAL A 81 -10.79 -0.89 -7.79
CA VAL A 81 -11.92 -0.98 -8.74
C VAL A 81 -12.64 0.37 -8.86
N ALA A 82 -12.88 1.05 -7.73
CA ALA A 82 -13.50 2.37 -7.72
C ALA A 82 -12.63 3.40 -8.45
N GLY A 83 -11.30 3.37 -8.27
CA GLY A 83 -10.35 4.22 -8.97
C GLY A 83 -10.37 3.98 -10.47
N VAL A 84 -10.29 2.72 -10.93
CA VAL A 84 -10.39 2.36 -12.35
C VAL A 84 -11.72 2.81 -12.95
N PHE A 85 -12.83 2.55 -12.25
CA PHE A 85 -14.15 2.97 -12.70
C PHE A 85 -14.24 4.50 -12.83
N THR A 86 -13.73 5.23 -11.83
CA THR A 86 -13.71 6.69 -11.84
C THR A 86 -12.86 7.23 -13.00
N LEU A 87 -11.68 6.63 -13.25
CA LEU A 87 -10.84 6.99 -14.41
C LEU A 87 -11.53 6.72 -15.75
N LEU A 88 -12.29 5.63 -15.87
CA LEU A 88 -13.10 5.36 -17.07
C LEU A 88 -14.19 6.41 -17.27
N VAL A 89 -14.88 6.82 -16.20
CA VAL A 89 -15.87 7.90 -16.27
C VAL A 89 -15.23 9.22 -16.69
N VAL A 90 -14.10 9.59 -16.08
CA VAL A 90 -13.32 10.79 -16.43
C VAL A 90 -12.87 10.75 -17.90
N LEU A 91 -12.40 9.58 -18.37
CA LEU A 91 -12.00 9.40 -19.75
C LEU A 91 -13.18 9.62 -20.72
N ILE A 92 -14.33 8.99 -20.44
CA ILE A 92 -15.55 9.15 -21.25
C ILE A 92 -15.98 10.62 -21.27
N MET A 93 -16.00 11.30 -20.12
CA MET A 93 -16.33 12.73 -20.03
C MET A 93 -15.37 13.58 -20.86
N ASN A 94 -14.06 13.34 -20.75
CA ASN A 94 -13.06 14.08 -21.52
C ASN A 94 -13.20 13.83 -23.03
N THR A 95 -13.41 12.59 -23.45
CA THR A 95 -13.65 12.24 -24.84
C THR A 95 -14.90 12.94 -25.37
N PHE A 96 -16.00 12.90 -24.61
CA PHE A 96 -17.23 13.61 -24.99
C PHE A 96 -17.00 15.11 -25.13
N ARG A 97 -16.30 15.73 -24.17
CA ARG A 97 -15.93 17.16 -24.23
C ARG A 97 -15.06 17.49 -25.42
N ALA A 98 -14.09 16.65 -25.77
CA ALA A 98 -13.19 16.88 -26.91
C ALA A 98 -13.94 17.03 -28.24
N PHE A 99 -15.05 16.29 -28.41
CA PHE A 99 -15.91 16.36 -29.60
C PHE A 99 -16.98 17.45 -29.53
N ASN A 100 -17.26 18.01 -28.36
CA ASN A 100 -18.30 19.02 -28.12
C ASN A 100 -17.73 20.32 -27.54
N VAL A 101 -16.46 20.64 -27.80
CA VAL A 101 -15.87 21.92 -27.35
C VAL A 101 -16.62 23.05 -28.04
N ASP A 102 -17.26 23.91 -27.24
CA ASP A 102 -17.98 25.09 -27.72
C ASP A 102 -16.99 26.07 -28.38
N GLU A 103 -17.21 26.36 -29.66
CA GLU A 103 -16.36 27.28 -30.43
C GLU A 103 -16.41 28.72 -29.88
N ASN A 104 -17.41 29.05 -29.06
CA ASN A 104 -17.53 30.35 -28.40
C ASN A 104 -16.69 30.49 -27.12
N THR A 105 -15.95 29.45 -26.71
CA THR A 105 -15.06 29.56 -25.56
C THR A 105 -13.86 30.45 -25.84
N LEU A 106 -13.37 31.14 -24.81
CA LEU A 106 -12.11 31.88 -24.87
C LEU A 106 -10.98 30.89 -25.13
N ASN A 107 -10.42 30.94 -26.34
CA ASN A 107 -9.28 30.14 -26.80
C ASN A 107 -9.59 28.62 -26.93
N PRO A 108 -10.48 28.23 -27.87
CA PRO A 108 -10.97 26.86 -27.98
C PRO A 108 -9.87 25.86 -28.36
N GLU A 109 -8.83 26.31 -29.07
CA GLU A 109 -7.66 25.48 -29.41
C GLU A 109 -6.87 25.07 -28.17
N PHE A 110 -6.63 26.00 -27.25
CA PHE A 110 -5.94 25.73 -25.99
C PHE A 110 -6.72 24.73 -25.14
N VAL A 111 -8.04 24.94 -24.99
CA VAL A 111 -8.92 24.04 -24.24
C VAL A 111 -8.93 22.64 -24.86
N ARG A 112 -9.04 22.55 -26.20
CA ARG A 112 -9.01 21.26 -26.92
C ARG A 112 -7.69 20.52 -26.70
N MET A 113 -6.55 21.22 -26.78
CA MET A 113 -5.23 20.63 -26.50
C MET A 113 -5.12 20.13 -25.04
N GLN A 114 -5.61 20.90 -24.06
CA GLN A 114 -5.63 20.49 -22.66
C GLN A 114 -6.46 19.22 -22.46
N ILE A 115 -7.64 19.13 -23.09
CA ILE A 115 -8.50 17.94 -23.02
C ILE A 115 -7.82 16.73 -23.67
N LEU A 116 -7.19 16.88 -24.84
CA LEU A 116 -6.47 15.78 -25.51
C LEU A 116 -5.30 15.25 -24.66
N ILE A 117 -4.52 16.15 -24.05
CA ILE A 117 -3.47 15.76 -23.11
C ILE A 117 -4.07 15.01 -21.91
N SER A 118 -5.19 15.50 -21.36
CA SER A 118 -5.89 14.85 -20.25
C SER A 118 -6.35 13.43 -20.60
N ILE A 119 -6.88 13.22 -21.82
CA ILE A 119 -7.26 11.90 -22.34
C ILE A 119 -6.04 10.97 -22.37
N LEU A 120 -4.93 11.42 -22.96
CA LEU A 120 -3.71 10.63 -23.09
C LEU A 120 -3.12 10.23 -21.73
N VAL A 121 -3.09 11.18 -20.78
CA VAL A 121 -2.62 10.92 -19.42
C VAL A 121 -3.55 9.93 -18.72
N THR A 122 -4.86 10.14 -18.77
CA THR A 122 -5.85 9.25 -18.13
C THR A 122 -5.78 7.83 -18.69
N PHE A 123 -5.64 7.69 -20.01
CA PHE A 123 -5.48 6.40 -20.67
C PHE A 123 -4.17 5.69 -20.28
N SER A 124 -3.06 6.43 -20.22
CA SER A 124 -1.76 5.89 -19.78
C SER A 124 -1.83 5.39 -18.33
N VAL A 125 -2.49 6.16 -17.45
CA VAL A 125 -2.72 5.78 -16.05
C VAL A 125 -3.59 4.54 -15.94
N LEU A 126 -4.65 4.42 -16.76
CA LEU A 126 -5.48 3.22 -16.83
C LEU A 126 -4.66 1.98 -17.19
N ILE A 127 -3.82 2.06 -18.23
CA ILE A 127 -2.91 0.97 -18.61
C ILE A 127 -2.02 0.58 -17.43
N ILE A 128 -1.36 1.56 -16.80
CA ILE A 128 -0.50 1.32 -15.63
C ILE A 128 -1.32 0.67 -14.50
N ALA A 129 -2.52 1.15 -14.21
CA ALA A 129 -3.38 0.62 -13.16
C ALA A 129 -3.81 -0.85 -13.41
N PHE A 130 -3.99 -1.25 -14.67
CA PHE A 130 -4.28 -2.63 -15.05
C PHE A 130 -3.04 -3.54 -14.95
N TYR A 131 -1.90 -3.13 -15.51
CA TYR A 131 -0.69 -3.96 -15.53
C TYR A 131 0.03 -4.02 -14.19
N ALA A 132 -0.02 -2.94 -13.41
CA ALA A 132 0.63 -2.86 -12.11
C ALA A 132 -0.18 -3.54 -10.99
N ARG A 133 -1.33 -4.17 -11.30
CA ARG A 133 -2.26 -4.77 -10.34
C ARG A 133 -1.66 -5.84 -9.41
N TYR A 134 -0.58 -6.51 -9.80
CA TYR A 134 -0.21 -7.82 -9.24
C TYR A 134 0.89 -7.92 -8.16
N PRO A 135 1.59 -6.85 -7.72
CA PRO A 135 2.38 -6.92 -6.47
C PRO A 135 1.80 -6.14 -5.28
N TYR A 136 0.80 -5.27 -5.46
CA TYR A 136 0.46 -4.22 -4.46
C TYR A 136 -0.73 -4.51 -3.55
N LEU A 137 -1.29 -5.71 -3.64
CA LEU A 137 -2.41 -6.16 -2.81
C LEU A 137 -1.99 -7.13 -1.70
N ASP A 138 -0.70 -7.23 -1.38
CA ASP A 138 -0.33 -7.84 -0.11
C ASP A 138 -0.79 -6.91 1.02
N ARG A 139 -1.86 -7.32 1.72
CA ARG A 139 -2.41 -6.63 2.90
C ARG A 139 -1.35 -6.35 3.98
N ARG A 140 -0.21 -7.06 3.95
CA ARG A 140 0.90 -6.92 4.91
C ARG A 140 1.88 -5.81 4.53
N GLN A 141 1.91 -5.40 3.28
CA GLN A 141 2.78 -4.30 2.86
C GLN A 141 2.26 -3.04 3.53
N GLN A 142 3.16 -2.30 4.21
CA GLN A 142 2.85 -1.00 4.80
C GLN A 142 3.31 0.13 3.86
N TRP A 143 2.83 1.34 4.13
CA TRP A 143 3.10 2.54 3.33
C TRP A 143 4.52 3.05 3.45
N ILE A 144 4.99 3.12 4.68
CA ILE A 144 6.25 3.77 5.04
C ILE A 144 7.31 2.70 5.30
N PHE A 145 6.89 1.58 5.91
CA PHE A 145 7.78 0.51 6.31
C PHE A 145 7.70 -0.67 5.34
N PRO A 146 8.85 -1.30 5.02
CA PRO A 146 8.84 -2.54 4.26
C PRO A 146 8.07 -3.61 5.06
N THR A 147 7.38 -4.51 4.36
CA THR A 147 6.86 -5.72 5.01
C THR A 147 8.01 -6.42 5.71
N ALA A 148 7.86 -6.74 7.00
CA ALA A 148 8.89 -7.46 7.74
C ALA A 148 9.24 -8.76 6.99
N HIS A 149 10.49 -8.87 6.53
CA HIS A 149 10.99 -10.03 5.81
C HIS A 149 10.76 -11.30 6.65
N ARG A 150 10.27 -12.36 6.01
CA ARG A 150 10.07 -13.66 6.64
C ARG A 150 11.25 -14.58 6.35
N TYR A 151 11.74 -15.22 7.39
CA TYR A 151 12.81 -16.19 7.34
C TYR A 151 12.21 -17.57 7.67
N ASP A 152 12.49 -18.53 6.81
CA ASP A 152 11.93 -19.88 6.89
C ASP A 152 13.04 -20.86 7.31
N PHE A 153 13.58 -20.67 8.51
CA PHE A 153 14.50 -21.62 9.12
C PHE A 153 13.92 -22.16 10.43
N PRO A 154 14.15 -23.45 10.73
CA PRO A 154 13.67 -24.06 11.96
C PRO A 154 14.54 -23.61 13.15
N THR A 155 13.89 -23.04 14.15
CA THR A 155 14.48 -22.65 15.43
C THR A 155 13.53 -23.08 16.54
N SER A 156 14.12 -23.58 17.62
CA SER A 156 13.38 -23.93 18.83
C SER A 156 12.84 -22.67 19.53
N ILE A 157 11.54 -22.63 19.78
CA ILE A 157 10.87 -21.59 20.56
C ILE A 157 10.12 -22.24 21.70
N THR A 158 10.30 -21.69 22.90
CA THR A 158 9.47 -22.04 24.06
C THR A 158 8.25 -21.13 24.10
N VAL A 159 7.06 -21.73 24.05
CA VAL A 159 5.79 -21.05 24.26
C VAL A 159 5.37 -21.25 25.71
N HIS A 160 5.33 -20.16 26.47
CA HIS A 160 4.99 -20.19 27.89
C HIS A 160 3.47 -20.30 28.07
N ILE A 161 2.97 -21.53 28.08
CA ILE A 161 1.59 -21.89 28.38
C ILE A 161 1.57 -23.22 29.15
N ASP A 162 0.88 -23.25 30.30
CA ASP A 162 0.59 -24.44 31.13
C ASP A 162 1.64 -25.56 31.05
N GLY A 163 2.88 -25.25 31.45
CA GLY A 163 3.99 -26.21 31.47
C GLY A 163 5.00 -26.09 30.33
N ASP A 164 5.17 -24.88 29.76
CA ASP A 164 6.20 -24.50 28.78
C ASP A 164 6.35 -25.51 27.63
N VAL A 165 5.72 -25.20 26.49
CA VAL A 165 5.73 -26.11 25.33
C VAL A 165 6.75 -25.63 24.32
N VAL A 166 7.72 -26.50 24.01
CA VAL A 166 8.74 -26.23 22.99
C VAL A 166 8.18 -26.58 21.60
N GLY A 167 8.13 -25.59 20.71
CA GLY A 167 7.77 -25.74 19.31
C GLY A 167 8.93 -25.36 18.38
N VAL A 168 8.72 -25.55 17.07
CA VAL A 168 9.71 -25.22 16.04
C VAL A 168 9.13 -24.17 15.10
N THR A 169 9.91 -23.15 14.74
CA THR A 169 9.47 -22.14 13.77
C THR A 169 9.31 -22.72 12.38
N GLU A 170 8.16 -22.43 11.75
CA GLU A 170 7.98 -22.60 10.30
C GLU A 170 8.40 -21.35 9.55
N SER A 171 8.10 -20.17 10.12
CA SER A 171 8.54 -18.88 9.57
C SER A 171 8.57 -17.82 10.66
N ILE A 172 9.52 -16.90 10.57
CA ILE A 172 9.70 -15.81 11.54
C ILE A 172 9.98 -14.49 10.84
N SER A 173 9.46 -13.39 11.38
CA SER A 173 9.84 -12.02 11.00
C SER A 173 9.98 -11.13 12.23
N SER A 174 10.44 -9.90 12.04
CA SER A 174 10.50 -8.89 13.11
C SER A 174 9.13 -8.48 13.69
N ALA A 175 8.02 -8.92 13.06
CA ALA A 175 6.66 -8.61 13.49
C ALA A 175 5.90 -9.79 14.13
N GLY A 176 6.39 -11.02 13.98
CA GLY A 176 5.72 -12.20 14.50
C GLY A 176 6.32 -13.51 14.01
N VAL A 177 5.73 -14.61 14.43
CA VAL A 177 6.25 -15.95 14.19
C VAL A 177 5.13 -16.95 13.94
N ARG A 178 5.39 -17.94 13.11
CA ARG A 178 4.56 -19.13 12.90
C ARG A 178 5.33 -20.33 13.43
N ILE A 179 4.72 -21.04 14.36
CA ILE A 179 5.32 -22.13 15.13
C ILE A 179 4.51 -23.40 14.83
N ARG A 180 5.23 -24.49 14.57
CA ARG A 180 4.68 -25.84 14.62
C ARG A 180 4.89 -26.40 16.03
N MET A 181 3.79 -26.61 16.73
CA MET A 181 3.74 -27.22 18.05
C MET A 181 3.83 -28.74 17.92
N PRO A 182 4.45 -29.44 18.88
CA PRO A 182 4.59 -30.90 18.84
C PRO A 182 3.25 -31.62 19.07
N LYS A 183 2.30 -30.96 19.73
CA LYS A 183 0.95 -31.47 20.01
C LYS A 183 -0.05 -30.32 20.06
N VAL A 184 -1.33 -30.67 19.91
CA VAL A 184 -2.43 -29.72 20.14
C VAL A 184 -2.50 -29.42 21.64
N VAL A 185 -2.56 -28.15 22.00
CA VAL A 185 -2.66 -27.70 23.40
C VAL A 185 -3.98 -26.96 23.56
N ASP A 186 -4.94 -27.54 24.27
CA ASP A 186 -6.29 -26.98 24.39
C ASP A 186 -6.33 -25.61 25.06
N ALA A 187 -5.39 -25.35 25.99
CA ALA A 187 -5.26 -24.04 26.64
C ALA A 187 -5.05 -22.88 25.64
N LEU A 188 -4.50 -23.15 24.44
CA LEU A 188 -4.31 -22.14 23.40
C LEU A 188 -5.63 -21.63 22.81
N LYS A 189 -6.72 -22.40 22.90
CA LYS A 189 -8.04 -21.99 22.37
C LYS A 189 -8.65 -20.82 23.15
N HIS A 190 -8.25 -20.65 24.41
CA HIS A 190 -8.80 -19.62 25.31
C HIS A 190 -7.80 -18.51 25.66
N ALA A 191 -6.52 -18.70 25.33
CA ALA A 191 -5.48 -17.71 25.57
C ALA A 191 -5.61 -16.52 24.60
N LYS A 192 -5.55 -15.29 25.13
CA LYS A 192 -5.53 -14.06 24.31
C LYS A 192 -4.10 -13.63 23.98
N ASP A 193 -3.25 -13.64 25.00
CA ASP A 193 -1.84 -13.27 24.90
C ASP A 193 -0.98 -14.42 25.41
N LEU A 194 0.21 -14.57 24.83
CA LEU A 194 1.21 -15.56 25.21
C LEU A 194 2.58 -14.94 25.31
N HIS A 195 3.46 -15.55 26.10
CA HIS A 195 4.87 -15.20 26.11
C HIS A 195 5.67 -16.26 25.35
N VAL A 196 6.61 -15.82 24.52
CA VAL A 196 7.53 -16.72 23.80
C VAL A 196 8.98 -16.35 24.05
N THR A 197 9.84 -17.36 24.07
CA THR A 197 11.29 -17.20 24.21
C THR A 197 12.00 -17.94 23.08
N PHE A 198 12.98 -17.27 22.49
CA PHE A 198 13.86 -17.85 21.48
C PHE A 198 15.00 -18.57 22.18
N ASN A 199 15.01 -19.90 22.13
CA ASN A 199 15.94 -20.71 22.91
C ASN A 199 17.40 -20.52 22.45
N GLU A 200 17.61 -20.07 21.22
CA GLU A 200 18.92 -19.83 20.62
C GLU A 200 19.37 -18.35 20.70
N MET A 201 18.62 -17.49 21.40
CA MET A 201 19.00 -16.10 21.65
C MET A 201 19.29 -15.90 23.13
N ASP A 202 20.58 -15.92 23.47
CA ASP A 202 21.02 -15.61 24.83
C ASP A 202 20.59 -14.20 25.24
N ASN A 203 20.09 -14.07 26.47
CA ASN A 203 19.61 -12.81 27.06
C ASN A 203 18.41 -12.15 26.35
N PHE A 204 17.69 -12.89 25.50
CA PHE A 204 16.45 -12.37 24.90
C PHE A 204 15.26 -12.64 25.82
N GLU A 205 14.77 -11.57 26.46
CA GLU A 205 13.59 -11.65 27.34
C GLU A 205 12.35 -12.18 26.62
N LYS A 206 11.44 -12.76 27.43
CA LYS A 206 10.10 -13.21 27.03
C LYS A 206 9.37 -12.13 26.22
N ILE A 207 9.01 -12.45 24.99
CA ILE A 207 8.26 -11.55 24.11
C ILE A 207 6.77 -11.78 24.37
N LYS A 208 6.05 -10.71 24.71
CA LYS A 208 4.59 -10.76 24.75
C LYS A 208 4.04 -10.84 23.32
N THR A 209 3.09 -11.74 23.09
CA THR A 209 2.54 -12.04 21.78
C THR A 209 1.03 -12.19 21.83
N GLU A 210 0.39 -12.02 20.68
CA GLU A 210 -1.03 -12.23 20.46
C GLU A 210 -1.24 -13.41 19.52
N ILE A 211 -2.22 -14.25 19.84
CA ILE A 211 -2.62 -15.35 18.95
C ILE A 211 -3.42 -14.77 17.79
N VAL A 212 -2.87 -14.89 16.59
CA VAL A 212 -3.55 -14.46 15.35
C VAL A 212 -4.36 -15.61 14.77
N GLU A 213 -3.82 -16.83 14.84
CA GLU A 213 -4.41 -18.02 14.25
C GLU A 213 -3.86 -19.26 14.96
N PHE A 214 -4.74 -20.21 15.26
CA PHE A 214 -4.37 -21.52 15.78
C PHE A 214 -5.14 -22.59 15.02
N ASN A 215 -4.42 -23.48 14.34
CA ASN A 215 -4.99 -24.54 13.53
C ASN A 215 -4.28 -25.87 13.84
N GLY A 216 -4.86 -26.66 14.74
CA GLY A 216 -4.31 -27.94 15.18
C GLY A 216 -2.95 -27.78 15.86
N THR A 217 -1.88 -28.04 15.13
CA THR A 217 -0.49 -27.92 15.61
C THR A 217 0.19 -26.64 15.14
N THR A 218 -0.41 -25.86 14.24
CA THR A 218 0.17 -24.59 13.79
C THR A 218 -0.35 -23.44 14.64
N LEU A 219 0.58 -22.69 15.24
CA LEU A 219 0.30 -21.50 16.01
C LEU A 219 0.94 -20.27 15.34
N ARG A 220 0.14 -19.24 15.06
CA ARG A 220 0.60 -17.98 14.50
C ARG A 220 0.47 -16.87 15.52
N LEU A 221 1.61 -16.24 15.80
CA LEU A 221 1.74 -15.22 16.83
C LEU A 221 2.17 -13.88 16.22
N ARG A 222 1.63 -12.78 16.75
CA ARG A 222 2.08 -11.41 16.47
C ARG A 222 2.76 -10.84 17.72
N PHE A 223 3.91 -10.20 17.58
CA PHE A 223 4.62 -9.60 18.72
C PHE A 223 3.92 -8.32 19.18
N LYS A 224 3.58 -8.23 20.48
CA LYS A 224 3.01 -7.05 21.15
C LYS A 224 4.12 -6.32 21.92
N GLN A 225 4.02 -4.99 21.99
CA GLN A 225 4.94 -4.13 22.78
C GLN A 225 6.44 -4.39 22.50
N PHE A 226 6.75 -4.71 21.25
CA PHE A 226 8.12 -5.05 20.86
C PHE A 226 8.85 -3.78 20.43
N GLY A 227 9.61 -3.18 21.36
CA GLY A 227 10.33 -1.91 21.16
C GLY A 227 11.34 -1.96 20.01
N TRP A 228 11.68 -0.79 19.45
CA TRP A 228 12.55 -0.68 18.26
C TRP A 228 13.93 -1.33 18.46
N GLY A 229 14.54 -1.19 19.64
CA GLY A 229 15.81 -1.85 19.95
C GLY A 229 15.74 -3.37 19.92
N ARG A 230 14.68 -3.96 20.52
CA ARG A 230 14.46 -5.43 20.51
C ARG A 230 14.17 -5.96 19.11
N ARG A 231 13.43 -5.18 18.30
CA ARG A 231 13.23 -5.48 16.87
C ARG A 231 14.54 -5.54 16.10
N GLY A 232 15.42 -4.55 16.31
CA GLY A 232 16.74 -4.51 15.68
C GLY A 232 17.60 -5.71 16.05
N LEU A 233 17.64 -6.09 17.34
CA LEU A 233 18.37 -7.27 17.81
C LEU A 233 17.84 -8.57 17.21
N LEU A 234 16.51 -8.76 17.21
CA LEU A 234 15.90 -9.93 16.57
C LEU A 234 16.21 -9.96 15.07
N GLU A 235 16.08 -8.83 14.38
CA GLU A 235 16.37 -8.76 12.95
C GLU A 235 17.85 -9.04 12.63
N ALA A 236 18.78 -8.53 13.45
CA ALA A 236 20.21 -8.84 13.32
C ALA A 236 20.49 -10.33 13.50
N TRP A 237 19.87 -10.96 14.51
CA TRP A 237 19.98 -12.40 14.74
C TRP A 237 19.35 -13.23 13.60
N LEU A 238 18.18 -12.83 13.08
CA LEU A 238 17.56 -13.48 11.93
C LEU A 238 18.45 -13.41 10.68
N ARG A 239 19.10 -12.27 10.47
CA ARG A 239 20.06 -12.08 9.36
C ARG A 239 21.32 -12.93 9.54
N SER A 240 21.85 -13.05 10.75
CA SER A 240 23.04 -13.87 11.01
C SER A 240 22.78 -15.37 10.78
N LYS A 241 21.60 -15.86 11.14
CA LYS A 241 21.17 -17.24 10.85
C LYS A 241 21.02 -17.50 9.36
N LYS A 242 20.48 -16.53 8.59
CA LYS A 242 20.40 -16.63 7.12
C LYS A 242 21.78 -16.76 6.48
N SER A 243 22.79 -16.02 6.95
CA SER A 243 24.16 -16.13 6.44
C SER A 243 24.89 -17.40 6.88
N ALA A 244 24.53 -17.95 8.04
CA ALA A 244 25.17 -19.13 8.61
C ALA A 244 24.60 -20.46 8.08
N THR A 245 23.55 -20.43 7.25
CA THR A 245 23.03 -21.64 6.59
C THR A 245 23.80 -21.80 5.28
N PRO A 246 24.83 -22.66 5.18
CA PRO A 246 25.52 -22.88 3.92
C PRO A 246 24.52 -23.42 2.89
N HIS A 247 24.64 -22.95 1.64
CA HIS A 247 23.85 -23.41 0.49
C HIS A 247 24.02 -24.90 0.14
N SER A 248 24.65 -25.71 1.01
CA SER A 248 25.08 -27.07 0.74
C SER A 248 24.09 -28.16 1.19
N VAL A 249 22.86 -27.83 1.57
CA VAL A 249 21.83 -28.83 1.90
C VAL A 249 20.59 -28.65 1.01
N LEU A 250 20.81 -28.74 -0.30
CA LEU A 250 19.77 -29.08 -1.26
C LEU A 250 20.41 -29.99 -2.33
N ALA A 251 20.54 -31.28 -1.98
CA ALA A 251 20.57 -32.38 -2.92
C ALA A 251 19.26 -33.17 -2.73
#